data_AF-A0A522W8X3-F1
#
_entry.id   AF-A0A522W8X3-F1
#
_cell.length_a   1.000
_cell.length_b   1.000
_cell.length_c   1.000
_cell.angle_alpha   90.00
_cell.angle_beta   90.00
_cell.angle_gamma   90.00
#
_symmetry.space_group_name_H-M   'P 1'
#
loop_
_entity.id
_entity.type
_entity.pdbx_description
1 polymer ?
#
loop_
_entity_poly.entity_id
_entity_poly.type
_entity_poly.pdbx_seq_one_letter_code
_entity_poly.pdbx_strand_id
1 'polypeptide(L)' 'QAYENSEQRALELPIWTHRYNWHRPHGSLKARTPISRLGLDEDNLLRLHI' A
#
# COMPACT_ATOMS: atom_id res chain seq x y z
N GLN A 1 8.13 -17.28 4.94
CA GLN A 1 7.49 -18.57 4.60
C GLN A 1 6.72 -18.37 3.30
N ALA A 2 6.69 -19.36 2.41
CA ALA A 2 5.90 -19.29 1.18
C ALA A 2 4.44 -19.64 1.47
N TYR A 3 3.50 -19.05 0.72
CA TYR A 3 2.09 -19.43 0.76
C TYR A 3 1.90 -20.83 0.17
N GLU A 4 1.01 -21.63 0.77
CA GLU A 4 0.81 -23.02 0.37
C GLU A 4 0.04 -23.14 -0.95
N ASN A 5 -0.82 -22.18 -1.25
CA ASN A 5 -1.59 -22.12 -2.49
C ASN A 5 -1.91 -20.67 -2.92
N SER A 6 -2.54 -20.52 -4.09
CA SER A 6 -2.91 -19.22 -4.65
C SER A 6 -4.01 -18.51 -3.86
N GLU A 7 -4.93 -19.25 -3.21
CA GLU A 7 -6.03 -18.64 -2.45
C GLU A 7 -5.51 -17.94 -1.20
N GLN A 8 -4.62 -18.58 -0.43
CA GLN A 8 -3.96 -17.95 0.71
C GLN A 8 -3.24 -16.65 0.30
N ARG A 9 -2.52 -16.67 -0.84
CA ARG A 9 -1.87 -15.47 -1.37
C ARG A 9 -2.87 -14.38 -1.74
N ALA A 10 -4.00 -14.75 -2.34
CA ALA A 10 -5.04 -13.80 -2.72
C ALA A 10 -5.68 -13.13 -1.50
N LEU A 11 -5.90 -13.87 -0.42
CA LEU A 11 -6.42 -13.34 0.85
C LEU A 11 -5.47 -12.32 1.51
N GLU A 12 -4.16 -12.51 1.34
CA GLU A 12 -3.13 -11.64 1.91
C GLU A 12 -2.83 -10.39 1.05
N LEU A 13 -3.21 -10.43 -0.24
CA LEU A 13 -2.92 -9.37 -1.20
C LEU A 13 -3.44 -7.99 -0.78
N PRO A 14 -4.67 -7.82 -0.23
CA PRO A 14 -5.16 -6.52 0.20
C PRO A 14 -4.29 -5.91 1.31
N ILE A 15 -3.89 -6.74 2.30
CA ILE A 15 -3.06 -6.32 3.43
C ILE A 15 -1.67 -5.90 2.94
N TRP A 16 -1.06 -6.72 2.08
CA TRP A 16 0.25 -6.44 1.53
C TRP A 16 0.25 -5.17 0.67
N THR A 17 -0.76 -5.01 -0.19
CA THR A 17 -0.93 -3.84 -1.05
C THR A 17 -1.07 -2.57 -0.22
N HIS A 18 -1.88 -2.61 0.84
CA HIS A 18 -2.03 -1.48 1.75
C HIS A 18 -0.68 -1.11 2.39
N ARG A 19 0.00 -2.07 3.02
CA ARG A 19 1.29 -1.84 3.66
C ARG A 19 2.34 -1.28 2.69
N TYR A 20 2.39 -1.81 1.47
CA TYR A 20 3.32 -1.36 0.44
C TYR A 20 3.05 0.09 0.04
N ASN A 21 1.79 0.42 -0.27
CA ASN A 21 1.42 1.75 -0.75
C ASN A 21 1.49 2.82 0.35
N TRP A 22 1.11 2.48 1.58
CA TRP A 22 0.92 3.43 2.66
C TRP A 22 2.10 3.55 3.62
N HIS A 23 2.89 2.49 3.81
CA HIS A 23 3.91 2.46 4.86
C HIS A 23 5.33 2.19 4.37
N ARG A 24 5.51 1.62 3.17
CA ARG A 24 6.85 1.25 2.71
C ARG A 24 7.61 2.46 2.15
N PRO A 25 8.71 2.91 2.79
CA PRO A 25 9.52 4.00 2.24
C PRO A 25 10.22 3.54 0.96
N HIS A 26 10.24 4.40 -0.06
CA HIS A 26 10.84 4.08 -1.34
C HIS A 26 12.03 5.01 -1.66
N GLY A 27 13.19 4.43 -1.97
CA GLY A 27 14.43 5.18 -2.21
C GLY A 27 14.30 6.21 -3.35
N SER A 28 13.73 5.80 -4.49
CA SER A 28 13.47 6.71 -5.61
C SER A 28 12.43 7.80 -5.33
N LEU A 29 11.70 7.71 -4.21
CA LEU A 29 10.73 8.72 -3.75
C LEU A 29 11.27 9.56 -2.59
N LYS A 30 12.59 9.58 -2.37
CA LYS A 30 13.23 10.23 -1.22
C LYS A 30 12.72 9.67 0.11
N ALA A 31 12.61 8.35 0.19
CA ALA A 31 12.06 7.60 1.33
C ALA A 31 10.57 7.87 1.63
N ARG A 32 9.84 8.56 0.75
CA ARG A 32 8.38 8.67 0.86
C ARG A 32 7.70 7.39 0.39
N THR A 33 6.46 7.19 0.82
CA THR A 33 5.66 6.03 0.46
C THR A 33 5.04 6.22 -0.93
N PRO A 34 4.71 5.14 -1.64
CA PRO A 34 4.13 5.23 -2.99
C PRO A 34 2.89 6.15 -3.06
N ILE A 35 2.02 6.09 -2.04
CA ILE A 35 0.78 6.88 -2.03
C ILE A 35 1.04 8.39 -1.96
N SER A 36 2.20 8.84 -1.47
CA SER A 36 2.56 10.27 -1.43
C SER A 36 2.67 10.92 -2.82
N ARG A 37 2.55 10.15 -3.91
CA ARG A 37 2.48 10.65 -5.29
C ARG A 37 1.08 11.03 -5.73
N LEU A 38 0.05 10.48 -5.10
CA LEU A 38 -1.32 10.92 -5.32
C LEU A 38 -1.43 12.24 -4.55
N GLY A 39 -1.81 13.34 -5.21
CA GLY A 39 -2.02 14.64 -4.54
C GLY A 39 -3.21 14.54 -3.58
N LEU A 40 -2.96 14.03 -2.37
CA LEU A 40 -3.96 13.73 -1.33
C LEU A 40 -4.56 15.01 -0.70
N ASP A 41 -4.12 16.17 -1.19
CA ASP A 41 -4.36 17.54 -0.73
C ASP A 41 -5.76 18.07 -1.15
N GLU A 42 -6.38 17.43 -2.15
CA GLU A 42 -7.71 17.77 -2.71
C GLU A 42 -8.83 16.96 -2.01
N ASP A 43 -10.01 16.81 -2.62
CA ASP A 43 -11.13 15.96 -2.17
C ASP A 43 -10.77 14.46 -2.17
N ASN A 44 -9.86 14.11 -1.26
CA ASN A 44 -9.30 12.79 -1.14
C ASN A 44 -10.20 11.90 -0.29
N LEU A 45 -11.09 11.17 -0.95
CA LEU A 45 -11.94 10.15 -0.33
C LEU A 45 -11.16 9.00 0.32
N LEU A 46 -9.85 8.88 0.07
CA LEU A 46 -8.98 7.89 0.73
C LEU A 46 -8.63 8.27 2.18
N ARG A 47 -8.97 9.48 2.64
CA ARG A 47 -8.73 9.93 4.03
C ARG A 47 -9.52 9.16 5.09
N LEU A 48 -10.49 8.34 4.67
CA LEU A 48 -11.34 7.49 5.52
C LEU A 48 -10.81 6.06 5.71
N HIS A 49 -9.68 5.69 5.09
CA HIS A 49 -9.06 4.39 5.31
C HIS A 49 -8.11 4.43 6.52
N ILE A 50 -8.46 3.65 7.55
CA ILE A 50 -7.63 3.32 8.73
C ILE A 50 -7.29 1.83 8.69
#